data_AF-A0A2K2TYH1-F1
#
_entry.id   AF-A0A2K2TYH1-F1
#
_cell.length_a   1.000
_cell.length_b   1.000
_cell.length_c   1.000
_cell.angle_alpha   90.00
_cell.angle_beta   90.00
_cell.angle_gamma   90.00
#
_symmetry.space_group_name_H-M   'P 1'
#
loop_
_entity.id
_entity.type
_entity.pdbx_description
1 polymer ?
#
loop_
_entity_poly.entity_id
_entity_poly.type
_entity_poly.pdbx_seq_one_letter_code
_entity_poly.pdbx_strand_id
1 'polypeptide(L)'
;MATVDVRITSIYPPNQESGIRGYASATIDGCLGIRGIKIVEGGKNGLFVSMPSRKGVDGYKDICFPVTAEFGNQLRVAVLDAYHQALNQAVSQSGSQAQAEPVSGGPQMQM
;
A
#
# COMPACT_ATOMS: atom_id res chain seq x y z
N MET A 1 -21.09 8.48 10.19
CA MET A 1 -19.65 8.14 10.10
C MET A 1 -19.24 8.37 8.67
N ALA A 2 -18.13 9.06 8.44
CA ALA A 2 -17.59 9.25 7.10
C ALA A 2 -17.20 7.88 6.51
N THR A 3 -17.55 7.67 5.26
CA THR A 3 -17.25 6.42 4.54
C THR A 3 -15.83 6.52 4.01
N VAL A 4 -14.90 5.70 4.51
CA VAL A 4 -13.49 5.73 4.08
C VAL A 4 -13.17 4.44 3.33
N ASP A 5 -12.97 4.56 2.02
CA ASP A 5 -12.52 3.47 1.18
C ASP A 5 -11.00 3.53 1.06
N VAL A 6 -10.29 2.45 1.38
CA VAL A 6 -8.83 2.42 1.32
C VAL A 6 -8.37 1.37 0.31
N ARG A 7 -7.48 1.80 -0.59
CA ARG A 7 -6.86 0.95 -1.59
C ARG A 7 -5.34 0.93 -1.44
N ILE A 8 -4.79 -0.27 -1.29
CA ILE A 8 -3.34 -0.48 -1.29
C ILE A 8 -2.84 -0.44 -2.73
N THR A 9 -1.84 0.41 -2.98
CA THR A 9 -1.25 0.61 -4.32
C THR A 9 0.00 -0.26 -4.49
N SER A 10 0.80 -0.39 -3.44
CA SER A 10 2.03 -1.19 -3.48
C SER A 10 2.33 -1.73 -2.09
N ILE A 11 2.84 -2.96 -2.04
CA ILE A 11 3.32 -3.62 -0.84
C ILE A 11 4.79 -3.94 -1.06
N TYR A 12 5.62 -3.63 -0.07
CA TYR A 12 7.05 -3.92 -0.08
C TYR A 12 7.39 -4.98 0.97
N PRO A 13 8.42 -5.81 0.71
CA PRO A 13 8.80 -6.86 1.63
C PRO A 13 9.37 -6.31 2.96
N PRO A 14 9.25 -7.09 4.06
CA PRO A 14 10.06 -6.89 5.25
C PRO A 14 11.54 -6.91 4.86
N ASN A 15 12.32 -5.91 5.29
CA ASN A 15 13.79 -5.73 5.09
C ASN A 15 14.22 -4.54 4.21
N GLN A 16 13.32 -3.65 3.82
CA GLN A 16 13.76 -2.41 3.20
C GLN A 16 14.31 -1.45 4.27
N GLU A 17 15.52 -0.90 4.06
CA GLU A 17 16.21 0.02 5.00
C GLU A 17 15.36 1.24 5.37
N SER A 18 14.42 1.64 4.49
CA SER A 18 13.53 2.77 4.74
C SER A 18 12.38 2.46 5.71
N GLY A 19 12.18 1.19 6.09
CA GLY A 19 11.04 0.74 6.90
C GLY A 19 9.69 0.84 6.18
N ILE A 20 9.63 1.30 4.92
CA ILE A 20 8.38 1.47 4.19
C ILE A 20 7.85 0.08 3.79
N ARG A 21 6.60 -0.18 4.20
CA ARG A 21 5.86 -1.42 3.95
C ARG A 21 4.92 -1.32 2.77
N GLY A 22 4.54 -0.11 2.38
CA GLY A 22 3.65 0.08 1.25
C GLY A 22 3.14 1.50 1.09
N TYR A 23 2.39 1.69 0.00
CA TYR A 23 1.63 2.91 -0.26
C TYR A 23 0.16 2.59 -0.34
N ALA A 24 -0.66 3.47 0.24
CA ALA A 24 -2.10 3.42 0.20
C ALA A 24 -2.68 4.72 -0.38
N SER A 25 -3.91 4.61 -0.88
CA SER A 25 -4.75 5.73 -1.24
C SER A 25 -6.08 5.58 -0.50
N ALA A 26 -6.61 6.66 0.05
CA ALA A 26 -7.89 6.66 0.75
C ALA A 26 -8.88 7.59 0.03
N THR A 27 -10.13 7.17 -0.07
CA THR A 27 -11.24 7.95 -0.62
C THR A 27 -12.24 8.20 0.50
N ILE A 28 -12.50 9.47 0.80
CA ILE A 28 -13.44 9.91 1.84
C ILE A 28 -14.76 10.26 1.17
N ASP A 29 -15.83 9.60 1.60
CA ASP A 29 -17.22 9.75 1.17
C ASP A 29 -17.42 9.73 -0.35
N GLY A 30 -16.51 9.09 -1.09
CA GLY A 30 -16.52 9.09 -2.56
C GLY A 30 -16.25 10.46 -3.20
N CYS A 31 -15.97 11.50 -2.40
CA CYS A 31 -15.82 12.88 -2.88
C CYS A 31 -14.38 13.38 -2.83
N LEU A 32 -13.52 12.80 -1.98
CA LEU A 32 -12.14 13.26 -1.79
C LEU A 32 -11.16 12.08 -1.83
N GLY A 33 -10.25 12.08 -2.80
CA GLY A 33 -9.17 11.10 -2.92
C GLY A 33 -7.84 11.62 -2.39
N ILE A 34 -7.28 10.93 -1.41
CA ILE A 34 -5.95 11.18 -0.84
C ILE A 34 -5.00 10.08 -1.33
N ARG A 35 -3.96 10.48 -2.06
CA ARG A 35 -2.90 9.58 -2.54
C ARG A 35 -1.61 9.81 -1.77
N GLY A 36 -0.76 8.77 -1.72
CA GLY A 36 0.58 8.87 -1.13
C GLY A 36 0.61 8.67 0.39
N ILE A 37 -0.39 7.97 0.94
CA ILE A 37 -0.35 7.52 2.33
C ILE A 37 0.73 6.45 2.42
N LYS A 38 1.69 6.63 3.31
CA LYS A 38 2.83 5.73 3.51
C LYS A 38 2.54 4.80 4.68
N ILE A 39 2.68 3.50 4.45
CA ILE A 39 2.65 2.51 5.52
C ILE A 39 4.11 2.17 5.80
N VAL A 40 4.53 2.36 7.04
CA VAL A 40 5.92 2.20 7.45
C VAL A 40 5.91 1.34 8.71
N GLU A 41 6.87 0.45 8.83
CA GLU A 41 7.14 -0.29 10.04
C GLU A 41 8.38 0.30 10.70
N GLY A 42 8.27 0.60 12.00
CA GLY A 42 9.38 1.24 12.69
C GLY A 42 9.39 0.91 14.16
N GLY A 43 10.58 0.51 14.60
CA GLY A 43 10.94 0.35 16.01
C GLY A 43 9.96 -0.50 16.82
N LYS A 44 9.81 -0.14 18.10
CA LYS A 44 9.11 -0.94 19.12
C LYS A 44 7.58 -0.98 18.98
N ASN A 45 6.98 -0.13 18.14
CA ASN A 45 5.52 0.06 18.06
C ASN A 45 4.87 -0.59 16.81
N GLY A 46 5.62 -1.26 15.96
CA GLY A 46 5.08 -1.99 14.80
C GLY A 46 4.72 -1.09 13.61
N LEU A 47 3.66 -1.45 12.88
CA LEU A 47 3.23 -0.73 11.69
C LEU A 47 2.54 0.59 12.02
N PHE A 48 2.93 1.64 11.33
CA PHE A 48 2.38 2.98 11.43
C PHE A 48 2.06 3.57 10.07
N VAL A 49 1.08 4.49 10.06
CA VAL A 49 0.63 5.20 8.88
C VAL A 49 1.17 6.63 8.92
N SER A 50 1.93 7.00 7.90
CA SER A 50 2.46 8.34 7.68
C SER A 50 1.63 9.03 6.59
N MET A 51 1.16 10.24 6.88
CA MET A 51 0.36 11.04 5.95
C MET A 51 1.20 11.46 4.73
N PRO A 52 0.55 11.75 3.58
CA PRO A 52 1.26 12.26 2.42
C PRO A 52 1.90 13.60 2.76
N SER A 53 3.23 13.66 2.60
CA SER A 53 4.03 14.84 2.92
C SER A 53 4.82 15.31 1.70
N ARG A 54 4.95 16.63 1.56
CA ARG A 54 5.74 17.27 0.51
C ARG A 54 6.95 17.95 1.13
N LYS A 55 8.13 17.76 0.50
CA LYS A 55 9.34 18.50 0.85
C LYS A 55 9.24 19.93 0.32
N GLY A 56 9.23 20.89 1.23
CA GLY A 56 9.37 22.32 0.93
C GLY A 56 10.77 22.83 1.23
N VAL A 57 10.95 24.14 1.11
CA VAL A 57 12.20 24.85 1.43
C VAL A 57 12.55 24.75 2.92
N ASP A 58 11.52 24.73 3.76
CA ASP A 58 11.63 24.79 5.23
C ASP A 58 11.52 23.40 5.92
N GLY A 59 11.41 22.32 5.13
CA GLY A 59 11.26 20.96 5.64
C GLY A 59 10.07 20.20 5.04
N TYR A 60 9.69 19.09 5.69
CA TYR A 60 8.54 18.28 5.26
C TYR A 60 7.26 18.80 5.89
N LYS A 61 6.26 19.09 5.08
CA LYS A 61 4.91 19.43 5.55
C LYS A 61 3.91 18.39 5.07
N ASP A 62 3.06 17.95 5.97
CA ASP A 62 1.94 17.09 5.63
C ASP A 62 0.96 17.85 4.73
N ILE A 63 0.62 17.24 3.60
CA ILE A 63 -0.32 17.80 2.63
C ILE A 63 -1.75 17.64 3.14
N CYS A 64 -2.00 16.54 3.86
CA CYS A 64 -3.29 16.27 4.48
C CYS A 64 -3.07 15.83 5.93
N PHE A 65 -3.85 16.41 6.83
CA PHE A 65 -3.89 16.05 8.23
C PHE A 65 -5.35 15.90 8.69
N PRO A 66 -5.68 14.88 9.48
CA PRO A 66 -7.00 14.77 10.08
C PRO A 66 -7.18 15.90 11.10
N VAL A 67 -8.33 16.59 11.05
CA VAL A 67 -8.65 17.67 11.99
C VAL A 67 -9.06 17.12 13.36
N THR A 68 -9.78 16.00 13.37
CA THR A 68 -10.25 15.34 14.59
C THR A 68 -9.46 14.08 14.90
N ALA A 69 -9.25 13.79 16.18
CA ALA A 69 -8.57 12.57 16.62
C ALA A 69 -9.35 11.30 16.25
N GLU A 70 -10.69 11.36 16.29
CA GLU A 70 -11.57 10.25 15.92
C GLU A 70 -11.39 9.84 14.46
N PHE A 71 -11.45 10.81 13.53
CA PHE A 71 -11.23 10.55 12.11
C PHE A 71 -9.79 10.10 11.83
N GLY A 72 -8.82 10.69 12.52
CA GLY A 72 -7.42 10.27 12.42
C GLY A 72 -7.21 8.81 12.83
N ASN A 73 -7.88 8.35 13.89
CA ASN A 73 -7.84 6.94 14.29
C ASN A 73 -8.59 6.04 13.33
N GLN A 74 -9.78 6.45 12.87
CA GLN A 74 -10.56 5.71 11.88
C GLN A 74 -9.75 5.47 10.60
N LEU A 75 -9.08 6.51 10.09
CA LEU A 75 -8.26 6.41 8.88
C LEU A 75 -7.02 5.52 9.10
N ARG A 76 -6.37 5.62 10.27
CA ARG A 76 -5.24 4.72 10.60
C ARG A 76 -5.68 3.26 10.63
N VAL A 77 -6.78 2.95 11.32
CA VAL A 77 -7.32 1.59 11.41
C VAL A 77 -7.72 1.07 10.03
N ALA A 78 -8.45 1.86 9.25
CA ALA A 78 -8.87 1.48 7.90
C ALA A 78 -7.69 1.17 6.97
N VAL A 79 -6.62 1.98 7.05
CA VAL A 79 -5.41 1.76 6.24
C VAL A 79 -4.65 0.51 6.67
N LEU A 80 -4.49 0.28 7.97
CA LEU A 80 -3.82 -0.92 8.48
C LEU A 80 -4.61 -2.19 8.17
N ASP A 81 -5.93 -2.14 8.29
CA ASP A 81 -6.81 -3.26 7.95
C ASP A 81 -6.73 -3.62 6.47
N ALA A 82 -6.86 -2.63 5.58
CA ALA A 82 -6.69 -2.82 4.14
C ALA A 82 -5.29 -3.37 3.79
N TYR A 83 -4.25 -2.97 4.52
CA TYR A 83 -2.91 -3.50 4.36
C TYR A 83 -2.80 -4.97 4.74
N HIS A 84 -3.37 -5.38 5.88
CA HIS A 84 -3.39 -6.79 6.30
C HIS A 84 -4.19 -7.66 5.32
N GLN A 85 -5.33 -7.17 4.83
CA GLN A 85 -6.11 -7.86 3.80
C GLN A 85 -5.31 -8.04 2.51
N ALA A 86 -4.67 -6.97 2.05
CA ALA A 86 -3.85 -7.00 0.84
C ALA A 86 -2.60 -7.87 0.99
N LEU A 87 -1.99 -7.95 2.18
CA LEU A 87 -0.92 -8.89 2.47
C LEU A 87 -1.39 -10.35 2.34
N ASN A 88 -2.56 -10.68 2.91
CA ASN A 88 -3.12 -12.02 2.81
C ASN A 88 -3.43 -12.40 1.35
N GLN A 89 -3.92 -11.44 0.57
CA GLN A 89 -4.12 -11.60 -0.88
C GLN A 89 -2.80 -11.72 -1.66
N ALA A 90 -1.78 -10.92 -1.32
CA ALA A 90 -0.47 -10.96 -1.97
C ALA A 90 0.25 -12.30 -1.72
N VAL A 91 0.12 -12.87 -0.52
CA VAL A 91 0.61 -14.24 -0.21
C VAL A 91 -0.13 -15.28 -1.04
N SER A 92 -1.45 -15.10 -1.23
CA SER A 92 -2.26 -16.01 -2.05
C SER A 92 -1.97 -15.89 -3.55
N GLN A 93 -1.61 -14.70 -4.05
CA GLN A 93 -1.29 -14.47 -5.47
C GLN A 93 0.18 -14.76 -5.83
N SER A 94 1.10 -14.72 -4.86
CA SER A 94 2.51 -15.10 -5.08
C SER A 94 2.69 -16.60 -5.35
N GLY A 95 1.64 -17.41 -5.16
CA GLY A 95 1.58 -18.82 -5.59
C GLY A 95 1.03 -19.05 -7.00
N SER A 96 0.71 -18.01 -7.79
CA SER A 96 -0.04 -18.17 -9.06
C SER A 96 0.53 -17.44 -10.28
N GLN A 97 1.82 -17.07 -10.29
CA GLN A 97 2.49 -16.57 -11.50
C GLN A 97 3.68 -17.41 -11.99
N ALA A 98 3.72 -18.69 -11.65
CA ALA A 98 4.69 -19.63 -12.23
C ALA A 98 4.05 -20.98 -12.59
N GLN A 99 2.93 -21.01 -13.34
CA GLN A 99 2.60 -22.18 -14.17
C GLN A 99 1.51 -21.89 -15.22
N ALA A 100 1.95 -21.73 -16.46
CA ALA A 100 1.24 -22.11 -17.68
C ALA A 100 2.25 -22.13 -18.85
N GLU A 101 3.08 -23.18 -18.91
CA GLU A 101 3.66 -23.72 -20.16
C GLU A 101 2.53 -24.47 -20.92
N PRO A 102 2.59 -24.88 -22.22
CA PRO A 102 3.75 -25.05 -23.12
C PRO A 102 3.53 -24.61 -24.59
N VAL A 103 4.57 -24.56 -25.43
CA VAL A 103 4.39 -24.86 -26.87
C VAL A 103 5.41 -25.92 -27.30
N SER A 104 4.88 -27.13 -27.44
CA SER A 104 5.51 -28.29 -28.02
C SER A 104 5.40 -28.20 -29.55
N GLY A 105 6.47 -28.60 -30.25
CA GLY A 105 6.41 -29.01 -31.65
C GLY A 105 7.46 -28.38 -32.55
N GLY A 106 8.65 -28.99 -32.64
CA GLY A 106 9.39 -28.99 -33.91
C GLY A 106 8.57 -29.70 -34.99
N PRO A 107 8.89 -29.55 -36.29
CA PRO A 107 10.13 -30.14 -36.80
C PRO A 107 10.85 -29.42 -37.96
N GLN A 108 12.13 -29.78 -38.10
CA GLN A 108 12.86 -30.10 -39.36
C GLN A 108 13.33 -29.02 -40.36
N MET A 109 14.68 -28.98 -40.45
CA MET A 109 15.56 -29.22 -41.61
C MET A 109 15.61 -28.29 -42.85
N GLN A 110 16.87 -28.12 -43.28
CA GLN A 110 17.41 -27.66 -44.56
C GLN A 110 17.22 -26.16 -44.88
N MET A 111 18.23 -25.43 -45.38
CA MET A 111 19.41 -25.79 -46.15
C MET A 111 20.52 -24.74 -45.93
#